data_AF-A0A1D6PYT0-F1
#
_entry.id   AF-A0A1D6PYT0-F1
#
_cell.length_a   1.000
_cell.length_b   1.000
_cell.length_c   1.000
_cell.angle_alpha   90.00
_cell.angle_beta   90.00
_cell.angle_gamma   90.00
#
_symmetry.space_group_name_H-M   'P 1'
#
loop_
_entity.id
_entity.type
_entity.pdbx_description
1 polymer ?
#
loop_
_entity_poly.entity_id
_entity_poly.type
_entity_poly.pdbx_seq_one_letter_code
_entity_poly.pdbx_strand_id
1 'polypeptide(L)'
;MQSMAPTSPSLPVAGPVPRRRLQRVRAAAVSDEPKLNKYSARITEPKSQGASQAVLYGVGLTDADLRKPQVGVSSVWYEGNTCNMHLLRLAEAVRDGVREAGMVGFRFNTVGVSDAISMGTRGMCYSLQSRDLIADSIETVMGAQHYDANISIPGCDKNMPGTIMAMGRLNRPSIMIYGGTIKPGHFQGNSYDIVSAFQCYGEYVSGSITDEQRKNVLRNSCPGAGACGGMYTANTMASAIETLGMSLPYSSSTPAEDPLKLEECLDS
;
A
#
# COMPACT_ATOMS: atom_id res chain seq x y z
N MET A 1 49.89 15.67 -66.94
CA MET A 1 48.85 15.25 -65.98
C MET A 1 49.53 14.44 -64.89
N GLN A 2 49.53 14.98 -63.67
CA GLN A 2 50.10 14.35 -62.47
C GLN A 2 49.29 13.09 -62.10
N SER A 3 49.97 12.03 -61.71
CA SER A 3 49.37 10.89 -61.00
C SER A 3 50.32 10.56 -59.85
N MET A 4 49.91 10.93 -58.64
CA MET A 4 50.61 10.70 -57.39
C MET A 4 50.41 9.24 -56.96
N ALA A 5 51.50 8.56 -56.62
CA ALA A 5 51.45 7.29 -55.88
C ALA A 5 51.07 7.55 -54.40
N PRO A 6 50.32 6.67 -53.73
CA PRO A 6 50.00 6.86 -52.32
C PRO A 6 51.18 6.47 -51.44
N THR A 7 51.70 7.43 -50.68
CA THR A 7 52.62 7.18 -49.57
C THR A 7 51.84 6.63 -48.37
N SER A 8 52.13 5.39 -47.97
CA SER A 8 51.64 4.80 -46.73
C SER A 8 52.23 5.52 -45.51
N PRO A 9 51.43 5.91 -44.49
CA PRO A 9 51.98 6.46 -43.27
C PRO A 9 52.65 5.35 -42.44
N SER A 10 53.93 5.53 -42.13
CA SER A 10 54.67 4.67 -41.20
C SER A 10 54.09 4.81 -39.78
N LEU A 11 53.64 3.70 -39.19
CA LEU A 11 53.23 3.65 -37.79
C LEU A 11 54.44 3.97 -36.88
N PRO A 12 54.27 4.77 -35.82
CA PRO A 12 55.35 5.00 -34.86
C PRO A 12 55.64 3.72 -34.07
N VAL A 13 56.92 3.39 -33.94
CA VAL A 13 57.42 2.28 -33.11
C VAL A 13 57.05 2.54 -31.65
N ALA A 14 56.29 1.63 -31.05
CA ALA A 14 55.88 1.72 -29.66
C ALA A 14 57.11 1.63 -28.73
N GLY A 15 57.40 2.71 -28.02
CA GLY A 15 58.35 2.69 -26.89
C GLY A 15 57.83 1.85 -25.72
N PRO A 16 58.70 1.40 -24.81
CA PRO A 16 58.31 0.54 -23.70
C PRO A 16 57.27 1.23 -22.81
N VAL A 17 56.12 0.58 -22.65
CA VAL A 17 55.02 1.04 -21.80
C VAL A 17 55.50 1.07 -20.34
N PRO A 18 55.39 2.20 -19.62
CA PRO A 18 55.77 2.23 -18.22
C PRO A 18 54.83 1.32 -17.42
N ARG A 19 55.41 0.36 -16.69
CA ARG A 19 54.65 -0.52 -15.80
C ARG A 19 53.95 0.34 -14.74
N ARG A 20 52.66 0.61 -14.93
CA ARG A 20 51.80 1.20 -13.91
C ARG A 20 51.82 0.27 -12.69
N ARG A 21 52.42 0.74 -11.60
CA ARG A 21 52.25 0.15 -10.28
C ARG A 21 50.74 0.07 -10.03
N LEU A 22 50.21 -1.13 -9.87
CA LEU A 22 48.86 -1.35 -9.37
C LEU A 22 48.79 -0.69 -7.99
N GLN A 23 48.26 0.54 -7.94
CA GLN A 23 47.80 1.09 -6.68
C GLN A 23 46.67 0.18 -6.22
N ARG A 24 46.91 -0.53 -5.12
CA ARG A 24 45.85 -1.23 -4.39
C ARG A 24 44.76 -0.19 -4.13
N VAL A 25 43.64 -0.33 -4.83
CA VAL A 25 42.41 0.35 -4.47
C VAL A 25 42.14 -0.09 -3.03
N ARG A 26 42.34 0.82 -2.07
CA ARG A 26 41.85 0.60 -0.72
C ARG A 26 40.35 0.38 -0.88
N ALA A 27 39.88 -0.81 -0.55
CA ALA A 27 38.46 -1.05 -0.37
C ALA A 27 37.96 0.08 0.54
N ALA A 28 36.99 0.85 0.05
CA ALA A 28 36.31 1.83 0.87
C ALA A 28 35.85 1.10 2.14
N ALA A 29 36.10 1.69 3.30
CA ALA A 29 35.61 1.15 4.56
C ALA A 29 34.10 0.92 4.40
N VAL A 30 33.69 -0.34 4.50
CA VAL A 30 32.27 -0.69 4.56
C VAL A 30 31.81 -0.11 5.89
N SER A 31 30.99 0.93 5.84
CA SER A 31 30.29 1.40 7.03
C SER A 31 29.45 0.25 7.56
N ASP A 32 29.63 -0.13 8.83
CA ASP A 32 28.85 -1.19 9.51
C ASP A 32 27.36 -0.83 9.69
N GLU A 33 26.93 0.35 9.26
CA GLU A 33 25.52 0.73 9.26
C GLU A 33 24.75 0.04 8.12
N PRO A 34 23.63 -0.62 8.42
CA PRO A 34 22.83 -1.30 7.41
C PRO A 34 22.23 -0.27 6.45
N LYS A 35 22.51 -0.44 5.15
CA LYS A 35 21.91 0.36 4.08
C LYS A 35 20.39 0.23 4.13
N LEU A 36 19.70 1.35 4.34
CA LEU A 36 18.24 1.39 4.45
C LEU A 36 17.55 1.33 3.07
N ASN A 37 18.13 2.00 2.07
CA ASN A 37 17.61 2.07 0.70
C ASN A 37 18.06 0.87 -0.18
N LYS A 38 17.87 -0.36 0.30
CA LYS A 38 18.39 -1.59 -0.34
C LYS A 38 17.91 -1.79 -1.79
N TYR A 39 16.66 -1.42 -2.07
CA TYR A 39 16.01 -1.57 -3.36
C TYR A 39 16.06 -0.28 -4.17
N SER A 40 15.69 0.85 -3.56
CA SER A 40 15.57 2.12 -4.29
C SER A 40 16.94 2.65 -4.75
N ALA A 41 18.04 2.28 -4.07
CA ALA A 41 19.40 2.51 -4.55
C ALA A 41 19.63 2.04 -5.99
N ARG A 42 18.90 1.02 -6.46
CA ARG A 42 18.99 0.53 -7.83
C ARG A 42 18.67 1.61 -8.86
N ILE A 43 17.74 2.51 -8.54
CA ILE A 43 17.27 3.58 -9.42
C ILE A 43 17.76 4.97 -9.00
N THR A 44 18.23 5.15 -7.77
CA THR A 44 18.69 6.46 -7.27
C THR A 44 20.20 6.69 -7.35
N GLU A 45 21.04 5.65 -7.30
CA GLU A 45 22.50 5.83 -7.22
C GLU A 45 23.27 5.71 -8.56
N PRO A 46 22.99 4.74 -9.45
CA PRO A 46 23.80 4.55 -10.65
C PRO A 46 23.63 5.71 -11.64
N LYS A 47 24.73 6.23 -12.18
CA LYS A 47 24.69 7.26 -13.24
C LYS A 47 23.94 6.79 -14.50
N SER A 48 23.89 5.48 -14.75
CA SER A 48 23.11 4.90 -15.85
C SER A 48 21.59 4.97 -15.63
N GLN A 49 21.13 5.31 -14.42
CA GLN A 49 19.72 5.46 -14.05
C GLN A 49 19.27 6.94 -14.04
N GLY A 50 19.91 7.78 -14.87
CA GLY A 50 19.57 9.20 -14.98
C GLY A 50 18.12 9.47 -15.37
N ALA A 51 17.49 8.60 -16.17
CA ALA A 51 16.08 8.72 -16.51
C ALA A 51 15.16 8.53 -15.28
N SER A 52 15.46 7.53 -14.44
CA SER A 52 14.74 7.26 -13.20
C SER A 52 14.89 8.44 -12.23
N GLN A 53 16.11 8.95 -12.07
CA GLN A 53 16.39 10.14 -11.26
C GLN A 53 15.63 11.37 -11.77
N ALA A 54 15.58 11.60 -13.08
CA ALA A 54 14.84 12.71 -13.68
C ALA A 54 13.34 12.67 -13.34
N VAL A 55 12.71 11.49 -13.40
CA VAL A 55 11.30 11.31 -12.98
C VAL A 55 11.15 11.56 -11.48
N LEU A 56 12.08 11.08 -10.66
CA LEU A 56 12.06 11.31 -9.20
C LEU A 56 12.18 12.80 -8.84
N TYR A 57 13.03 13.57 -9.53
CA TYR A 57 13.04 15.03 -9.40
C TYR A 57 11.72 15.64 -9.85
N GLY A 58 11.14 15.14 -10.94
CA GLY A 58 9.85 15.62 -11.47
C GLY A 58 8.68 15.47 -10.51
N VAL A 59 8.68 14.43 -9.67
CA VAL A 59 7.69 14.26 -8.59
C VAL A 59 8.05 15.01 -7.30
N GLY A 60 9.16 15.76 -7.30
CA GLY A 60 9.53 16.72 -6.25
C GLY A 60 10.62 16.26 -5.28
N LEU A 61 11.35 15.17 -5.56
CA LEU A 61 12.47 14.76 -4.71
C LEU A 61 13.69 15.67 -4.93
N THR A 62 14.49 15.84 -3.88
CA THR A 62 15.80 16.50 -3.94
C THR A 62 16.95 15.48 -3.98
N ASP A 63 18.19 15.95 -4.19
CA ASP A 63 19.39 15.11 -4.09
C ASP A 63 19.53 14.41 -2.73
N ALA A 64 19.07 15.07 -1.66
CA ALA A 64 19.07 14.49 -0.33
C ALA A 64 18.04 13.36 -0.21
N ASP A 65 16.88 13.52 -0.85
CA ASP A 65 15.80 12.52 -0.81
C ASP A 65 16.15 11.25 -1.58
N LEU A 66 16.94 11.35 -2.66
CA LEU A 66 17.40 10.18 -3.43
C LEU A 66 18.24 9.20 -2.60
N ARG A 67 18.77 9.63 -1.45
CA ARG A 67 19.54 8.78 -0.51
C ARG A 67 18.67 8.14 0.57
N LYS A 68 17.43 8.59 0.74
CA LYS A 68 16.50 8.06 1.74
C LYS A 68 15.83 6.78 1.23
N PRO A 69 15.41 5.88 2.13
CA PRO A 69 14.57 4.76 1.72
C PRO A 69 13.21 5.28 1.23
N GLN A 70 12.64 4.59 0.23
CA GLN A 70 11.35 4.90 -0.37
C GLN A 70 10.30 3.90 0.14
N VAL A 71 9.24 4.40 0.75
CA VAL A 71 8.14 3.61 1.31
C VAL A 71 6.93 3.72 0.40
N GLY A 72 6.46 2.58 -0.09
CA GLY A 72 5.19 2.49 -0.80
C GLY A 72 4.03 2.49 0.20
N VAL A 73 3.12 3.46 0.08
CA VAL A 73 1.90 3.53 0.90
C VAL A 73 0.73 3.04 0.04
N SER A 74 0.32 1.80 0.23
CA SER A 74 -0.68 1.10 -0.60
C SER A 74 -2.06 1.10 0.06
N SER A 75 -2.90 2.07 -0.31
CA SER A 75 -4.29 2.11 0.15
C SER A 75 -5.23 1.30 -0.75
N VAL A 76 -6.38 0.92 -0.20
CA VAL A 76 -7.49 0.30 -0.96
C VAL A 76 -8.71 1.22 -0.95
N TRP A 77 -8.49 2.51 -1.21
CA TRP A 77 -9.52 3.54 -1.17
C TRP A 77 -10.40 3.51 -2.42
N TYR A 78 -11.71 3.68 -2.21
CA TYR A 78 -12.70 4.04 -3.23
C TYR A 78 -13.96 4.53 -2.52
N GLU A 79 -14.75 5.39 -3.17
CA GLU A 79 -15.87 6.11 -2.53
C GLU A 79 -17.12 5.23 -2.33
N GLY A 80 -17.34 4.26 -3.22
CA GLY A 80 -18.58 3.47 -3.28
C GLY A 80 -18.77 2.42 -2.17
N ASN A 81 -17.98 2.46 -1.09
CA ASN A 81 -18.12 1.52 0.03
C ASN A 81 -17.70 2.17 1.35
N THR A 82 -18.50 1.98 2.39
CA THR A 82 -18.23 2.51 3.74
C THR A 82 -16.92 2.00 4.32
N CYS A 83 -16.51 0.78 3.96
CA CYS A 83 -15.26 0.18 4.46
C CYS A 83 -14.01 0.86 3.93
N ASN A 84 -14.10 1.60 2.81
CA ASN A 84 -12.95 2.06 2.05
C ASN A 84 -12.90 3.57 1.83
N MET A 85 -14.04 4.29 1.96
CA MET A 85 -14.14 5.69 1.59
C MET A 85 -13.23 6.65 2.38
N HIS A 86 -12.84 6.28 3.60
CA HIS A 86 -11.98 7.09 4.48
C HIS A 86 -10.48 6.80 4.31
N LEU A 87 -10.10 5.73 3.61
CA LEU A 87 -8.72 5.26 3.54
C LEU A 87 -7.78 6.24 2.82
N LEU A 88 -8.32 7.15 1.99
CA LEU A 88 -7.52 8.21 1.37
C LEU A 88 -6.92 9.15 2.41
N ARG A 89 -7.70 9.50 3.44
CA ARG A 89 -7.26 10.36 4.54
C ARG A 89 -6.23 9.65 5.40
N LEU A 90 -6.43 8.35 5.67
CA LEU A 90 -5.45 7.55 6.41
C LEU A 90 -4.13 7.44 5.64
N ALA A 91 -4.19 7.23 4.32
CA ALA A 91 -3.00 7.18 3.47
C ALA A 91 -2.22 8.51 3.42
N GLU A 92 -2.92 9.63 3.56
CA GLU A 92 -2.28 10.93 3.70
C GLU A 92 -1.52 11.05 5.02
N ALA A 93 -2.14 10.67 6.15
CA ALA A 93 -1.48 10.65 7.45
C ALA A 93 -0.24 9.74 7.46
N VAL A 94 -0.35 8.52 6.90
CA VAL A 94 0.80 7.60 6.78
C VAL A 94 1.94 8.21 5.98
N ARG A 95 1.64 8.86 4.84
CA ARG A 95 2.67 9.55 4.05
C ARG A 95 3.39 10.62 4.88
N ASP A 96 2.65 11.34 5.70
CA ASP A 96 3.20 12.42 6.50
C ASP A 96 4.06 11.86 7.64
N GLY A 97 3.63 10.81 8.33
CA GLY A 97 4.43 10.07 9.32
C GLY A 97 5.74 9.50 8.74
N VAL A 98 5.67 8.88 7.56
CA VAL A 98 6.87 8.40 6.82
C VAL A 98 7.87 9.53 6.54
N ARG A 99 7.37 10.73 6.20
CA ARG A 99 8.22 11.91 5.94
C ARG A 99 8.85 12.44 7.22
N GLU A 100 8.09 12.48 8.31
CA GLU A 100 8.57 12.88 9.63
C GLU A 100 9.67 11.92 10.16
N ALA A 101 9.55 10.63 9.85
CA ALA A 101 10.58 9.63 10.12
C ALA A 101 11.82 9.74 9.22
N GLY A 102 11.92 10.76 8.36
CA GLY A 102 13.08 11.01 7.51
C GLY A 102 13.17 10.12 6.26
N MET A 103 12.06 9.51 5.85
CA MET A 103 11.95 8.66 4.66
C MET A 103 11.11 9.32 3.56
N VAL A 104 11.04 8.71 2.37
CA VAL A 104 10.20 9.19 1.26
C VAL A 104 8.94 8.33 1.16
N GLY A 105 7.77 8.91 1.41
CA GLY A 105 6.48 8.23 1.23
C GLY A 105 5.88 8.46 -0.16
N PHE A 106 5.65 7.39 -0.92
CA PHE A 106 4.92 7.40 -2.18
C PHE A 106 3.61 6.64 -2.05
N ARG A 107 2.49 7.39 -2.08
CA ARG A 107 1.15 6.80 -2.06
C ARG A 107 0.79 6.24 -3.43
N PHE A 108 0.22 5.05 -3.42
CA PHE A 108 -0.50 4.47 -4.54
C PHE A 108 -1.72 3.72 -4.03
N ASN A 109 -2.64 3.41 -4.93
CA ASN A 109 -3.92 2.81 -4.57
C ASN A 109 -4.19 1.58 -5.43
N THR A 110 -4.80 0.56 -4.84
CA THR A 110 -5.28 -0.63 -5.55
C THR A 110 -6.80 -0.74 -5.48
N VAL A 111 -7.36 -1.66 -6.25
CA VAL A 111 -8.81 -1.90 -6.35
C VAL A 111 -9.36 -2.62 -5.13
N GLY A 112 -10.66 -2.50 -4.90
CA GLY A 112 -11.41 -3.28 -3.92
C GLY A 112 -12.85 -3.49 -4.37
N VAL A 113 -13.55 -4.39 -3.72
CA VAL A 113 -14.97 -4.67 -3.96
C VAL A 113 -15.72 -4.75 -2.62
N SER A 114 -17.01 -4.43 -2.63
CA SER A 114 -17.87 -4.48 -1.44
C SER A 114 -18.65 -5.80 -1.41
N ASP A 115 -18.34 -6.65 -0.45
CA ASP A 115 -19.07 -7.90 -0.22
C ASP A 115 -20.51 -7.60 0.22
N ALA A 116 -20.72 -6.53 1.00
CA ALA A 116 -22.05 -6.12 1.44
C ALA A 116 -22.98 -5.73 0.27
N ILE A 117 -22.45 -4.99 -0.71
CA ILE A 117 -23.23 -4.57 -1.89
C ILE A 117 -23.44 -5.72 -2.88
N SER A 118 -22.43 -6.55 -3.09
CA SER A 118 -22.48 -7.61 -4.10
C SER A 118 -23.26 -8.86 -3.68
N MET A 119 -23.55 -9.01 -2.39
CA MET A 119 -24.25 -10.16 -1.83
C MET A 119 -25.62 -10.39 -2.50
N GLY A 120 -25.90 -11.64 -2.84
CA GLY A 120 -27.14 -12.03 -3.54
C GLY A 120 -27.17 -11.73 -5.04
N THR A 121 -26.07 -11.26 -5.63
CA THR A 121 -25.97 -10.94 -7.07
C THR A 121 -24.84 -11.71 -7.75
N ARG A 122 -24.78 -11.67 -9.10
CA ARG A 122 -23.63 -12.18 -9.87
C ARG A 122 -22.32 -11.45 -9.57
N GLY A 123 -22.38 -10.25 -8.97
CA GLY A 123 -21.20 -9.51 -8.54
C GLY A 123 -20.36 -10.28 -7.52
N MET A 124 -20.97 -11.14 -6.70
CA MET A 124 -20.25 -11.93 -5.69
C MET A 124 -19.20 -12.88 -6.30
N CYS A 125 -19.34 -13.27 -7.57
CA CYS A 125 -18.32 -14.02 -8.30
C CYS A 125 -16.97 -13.29 -8.40
N TYR A 126 -16.97 -11.96 -8.25
CA TYR A 126 -15.77 -11.13 -8.30
C TYR A 126 -15.21 -10.79 -6.90
N SER A 127 -15.82 -11.27 -5.81
CA SER A 127 -15.32 -11.03 -4.44
C SER A 127 -13.97 -11.70 -4.20
N LEU A 128 -13.93 -13.03 -4.14
CA LEU A 128 -12.73 -13.75 -3.69
C LEU A 128 -11.49 -13.47 -4.55
N GLN A 129 -11.65 -13.44 -5.88
CA GLN A 129 -10.55 -13.17 -6.81
C GLN A 129 -9.94 -11.77 -6.63
N SER A 130 -10.67 -10.82 -6.03
CA SER A 130 -10.13 -9.48 -5.77
C SER A 130 -8.95 -9.53 -4.79
N ARG A 131 -8.89 -10.55 -3.93
CA ARG A 131 -7.74 -10.79 -3.04
C ARG A 131 -6.45 -10.95 -3.83
N ASP A 132 -6.47 -11.82 -4.83
CA ASP A 132 -5.31 -12.14 -5.64
C ASP A 132 -4.93 -10.95 -6.53
N LEU A 133 -5.93 -10.26 -7.09
CA LEU A 133 -5.71 -9.04 -7.86
C LEU A 133 -5.08 -7.91 -7.01
N ILE A 134 -5.49 -7.76 -5.75
CA ILE A 134 -4.88 -6.81 -4.81
C ILE A 134 -3.42 -7.18 -4.55
N ALA A 135 -3.15 -8.47 -4.32
CA ALA A 135 -1.79 -8.95 -4.09
C ALA A 135 -0.88 -8.65 -5.29
N ASP A 136 -1.34 -9.01 -6.49
CA ASP A 136 -0.60 -8.78 -7.75
C ASP A 136 -0.39 -7.29 -8.02
N SER A 137 -1.36 -6.45 -7.69
CA SER A 137 -1.26 -4.99 -7.86
C SER A 137 -0.17 -4.38 -6.98
N ILE A 138 -0.13 -4.76 -5.70
CA ILE A 138 0.90 -4.25 -4.77
C ILE A 138 2.27 -4.81 -5.13
N GLU A 139 2.36 -6.10 -5.45
CA GLU A 139 3.60 -6.74 -5.91
C GLU A 139 4.16 -6.05 -7.15
N THR A 140 3.30 -5.73 -8.12
CA THR A 140 3.68 -5.04 -9.37
C THR A 140 4.28 -3.66 -9.08
N VAL A 141 3.60 -2.82 -8.29
CA VAL A 141 4.09 -1.46 -8.00
C VAL A 141 5.37 -1.51 -7.19
N MET A 142 5.41 -2.30 -6.11
CA MET A 142 6.60 -2.43 -5.27
C MET A 142 7.80 -2.98 -6.06
N GLY A 143 7.57 -3.98 -6.92
CA GLY A 143 8.59 -4.57 -7.78
C GLY A 143 9.14 -3.58 -8.80
N ALA A 144 8.27 -2.93 -9.57
CA ALA A 144 8.65 -2.01 -10.64
C ALA A 144 9.28 -0.72 -10.12
N GLN A 145 8.76 -0.16 -9.03
CA GLN A 145 9.22 1.13 -8.50
C GLN A 145 10.40 0.99 -7.53
N HIS A 146 10.85 -0.24 -7.23
CA HIS A 146 11.97 -0.50 -6.33
C HIS A 146 11.81 0.09 -4.93
N TYR A 147 10.59 0.20 -4.40
CA TYR A 147 10.36 0.71 -3.05
C TYR A 147 10.95 -0.22 -1.97
N ASP A 148 11.54 0.36 -0.93
CA ASP A 148 12.27 -0.36 0.10
C ASP A 148 11.37 -1.04 1.13
N ALA A 149 10.21 -0.42 1.42
CA ALA A 149 9.25 -0.89 2.41
C ALA A 149 7.81 -0.60 1.96
N ASN A 150 6.83 -1.28 2.56
CA ASN A 150 5.41 -1.10 2.24
C ASN A 150 4.54 -0.94 3.48
N ILE A 151 3.71 0.10 3.50
CA ILE A 151 2.63 0.28 4.47
C ILE A 151 1.31 0.13 3.72
N SER A 152 0.56 -0.93 4.03
CA SER A 152 -0.74 -1.16 3.39
C SER A 152 -1.88 -0.74 4.29
N ILE A 153 -2.92 -0.15 3.69
CA ILE A 153 -4.10 0.35 4.39
C ILE A 153 -5.35 -0.30 3.80
N PRO A 154 -5.64 -1.58 4.14
CA PRO A 154 -6.87 -2.26 3.76
C PRO A 154 -8.04 -1.94 4.70
N GLY A 155 -9.27 -1.99 4.18
CA GLY A 155 -10.47 -1.70 4.99
C GLY A 155 -11.61 -2.72 4.88
N CYS A 156 -11.61 -3.59 3.85
CA CYS A 156 -12.71 -4.54 3.60
C CYS A 156 -12.19 -5.98 3.49
N ASP A 157 -13.10 -6.94 3.65
CA ASP A 157 -12.90 -8.39 3.76
C ASP A 157 -11.65 -8.92 3.00
N LYS A 158 -11.66 -8.88 1.67
CA LYS A 158 -10.60 -9.47 0.83
C LYS A 158 -9.32 -8.62 0.74
N ASN A 159 -9.35 -7.39 1.24
CA ASN A 159 -8.23 -6.46 1.15
C ASN A 159 -7.08 -6.91 2.06
N MET A 160 -7.38 -7.22 3.33
CA MET A 160 -6.40 -7.61 4.34
C MET A 160 -5.55 -8.82 3.92
N PRO A 161 -6.12 -9.97 3.52
CA PRO A 161 -5.28 -11.08 3.05
C PRO A 161 -4.51 -10.74 1.76
N GLY A 162 -5.09 -9.93 0.85
CA GLY A 162 -4.39 -9.52 -0.38
C GLY A 162 -3.13 -8.70 -0.09
N THR A 163 -3.19 -7.77 0.85
CA THR A 163 -2.01 -6.97 1.25
C THR A 163 -0.94 -7.84 1.91
N ILE A 164 -1.33 -8.75 2.81
CA ILE A 164 -0.38 -9.66 3.47
C ILE A 164 0.27 -10.63 2.50
N MET A 165 -0.47 -11.14 1.51
CA MET A 165 0.10 -11.96 0.44
C MET A 165 1.18 -11.21 -0.34
N ALA A 166 0.95 -9.95 -0.73
CA ALA A 166 1.95 -9.15 -1.42
C ALA A 166 3.21 -8.93 -0.56
N MET A 167 3.03 -8.61 0.73
CA MET A 167 4.15 -8.44 1.67
C MET A 167 4.98 -9.71 1.79
N GLY A 168 4.33 -10.87 1.91
CA GLY A 168 5.00 -12.17 1.98
C GLY A 168 5.77 -12.52 0.70
N ARG A 169 5.21 -12.23 -0.48
CA ARG A 169 5.88 -12.45 -1.77
C ARG A 169 7.12 -11.56 -1.95
N LEU A 170 7.00 -10.28 -1.57
CA LEU A 170 8.08 -9.31 -1.71
C LEU A 170 9.18 -9.49 -0.66
N ASN A 171 8.82 -9.97 0.53
CA ASN A 171 9.72 -10.10 1.69
C ASN A 171 10.53 -8.82 1.97
N ARG A 172 9.84 -7.68 1.92
CA ARG A 172 10.38 -6.35 2.26
C ARG A 172 9.76 -5.89 3.58
N PRO A 173 10.45 -5.04 4.37
CA PRO A 173 9.87 -4.46 5.58
C PRO A 173 8.47 -3.92 5.31
N SER A 174 7.48 -4.42 6.03
CA SER A 174 6.09 -4.07 5.77
C SER A 174 5.25 -4.10 7.03
N ILE A 175 4.22 -3.25 7.07
CA ILE A 175 3.19 -3.24 8.09
C ILE A 175 1.82 -3.03 7.45
N MET A 176 0.80 -3.64 8.04
CA MET A 176 -0.60 -3.43 7.67
C MET A 176 -1.28 -2.57 8.72
N ILE A 177 -1.93 -1.48 8.28
CA ILE A 177 -2.78 -0.63 9.13
C ILE A 177 -4.22 -0.92 8.76
N TYR A 178 -4.97 -1.56 9.66
CA TYR A 178 -6.38 -1.81 9.41
C TYR A 178 -7.17 -0.50 9.41
N GLY A 179 -8.01 -0.30 8.40
CA GLY A 179 -8.85 0.91 8.28
C GLY A 179 -9.84 1.12 9.42
N GLY A 180 -10.14 0.09 10.22
CA GLY A 180 -11.01 0.18 11.38
C GLY A 180 -12.46 -0.24 11.11
N THR A 181 -13.13 -0.65 12.19
CA THR A 181 -14.52 -1.10 12.18
C THR A 181 -15.51 0.08 12.16
N ILE A 182 -16.67 -0.10 11.54
CA ILE A 182 -17.78 0.87 11.57
C ILE A 182 -18.44 0.87 12.95
N LYS A 183 -18.91 2.04 13.39
CA LYS A 183 -19.78 2.12 14.57
C LYS A 183 -21.16 1.55 14.26
N PRO A 184 -21.84 0.90 15.22
CA PRO A 184 -23.22 0.50 15.05
C PRO A 184 -24.11 1.74 14.88
N GLY A 185 -25.09 1.65 13.99
CA GLY A 185 -26.07 2.71 13.81
C GLY A 185 -27.11 2.67 14.93
N HIS A 186 -27.66 3.84 15.29
CA HIS A 186 -28.62 3.96 16.38
C HIS A 186 -29.80 4.80 15.94
N PHE A 187 -31.01 4.26 16.08
CA PHE A 187 -32.23 4.99 15.78
C PHE A 187 -33.39 4.51 16.67
N GLN A 188 -34.08 5.45 17.31
CA GLN A 188 -35.23 5.21 18.21
C GLN A 188 -34.96 4.15 19.29
N GLY A 189 -33.75 4.14 19.88
CA GLY A 189 -33.38 3.21 20.94
C GLY A 189 -32.98 1.81 20.47
N ASN A 190 -32.99 1.55 19.16
CA ASN A 190 -32.49 0.31 18.56
C ASN A 190 -31.10 0.52 17.95
N SER A 191 -30.28 -0.53 17.99
CA SER A 191 -28.99 -0.59 17.31
C SER A 191 -29.12 -1.41 16.03
N TYR A 192 -28.48 -0.95 14.96
CA TYR A 192 -28.49 -1.57 13.64
C TYR A 192 -27.08 -1.76 13.10
N ASP A 193 -26.91 -2.84 12.35
CA ASP A 193 -25.69 -3.15 11.61
C ASP A 193 -26.04 -3.67 10.20
N ILE A 194 -25.03 -4.14 9.46
CA ILE A 194 -25.24 -4.68 8.12
C ILE A 194 -26.08 -5.97 8.11
N VAL A 195 -26.00 -6.79 9.16
CA VAL A 195 -26.82 -8.00 9.27
C VAL A 195 -28.28 -7.66 9.48
N SER A 196 -28.57 -6.61 10.24
CA SER A 196 -29.92 -6.05 10.37
C SER A 196 -30.50 -5.70 9.00
N ALA A 197 -29.70 -5.08 8.12
CA ALA A 197 -30.12 -4.75 6.75
C ALA A 197 -30.36 -6.01 5.89
N PHE A 198 -29.59 -7.07 6.07
CA PHE A 198 -29.84 -8.36 5.38
C PHE A 198 -31.09 -9.07 5.90
N GLN A 199 -31.32 -9.07 7.21
CA GLN A 199 -32.42 -9.78 7.86
C GLN A 199 -33.78 -9.11 7.62
N CYS A 200 -33.81 -7.77 7.52
CA CYS A 200 -35.06 -7.02 7.43
C CYS A 200 -35.93 -7.40 6.21
N TYR A 201 -35.34 -7.91 5.13
CA TYR A 201 -36.12 -8.41 3.99
C TYR A 201 -36.90 -9.68 4.35
N GLY A 202 -36.28 -10.62 5.07
CA GLY A 202 -36.95 -11.83 5.55
C GLY A 202 -38.08 -11.51 6.52
N GLU A 203 -37.84 -10.59 7.46
CA GLU A 203 -38.84 -10.12 8.42
C GLU A 203 -40.02 -9.41 7.75
N TYR A 204 -39.77 -8.67 6.67
CA TYR A 204 -40.82 -8.04 5.89
C TYR A 204 -41.69 -9.08 5.18
N VAL A 205 -41.06 -10.06 4.52
CA VAL A 205 -41.77 -11.13 3.81
C VAL A 205 -42.59 -12.02 4.77
N SER A 206 -42.10 -12.25 6.00
CA SER A 206 -42.84 -12.99 7.01
C SER A 206 -43.98 -12.18 7.66
N GLY A 207 -44.09 -10.89 7.37
CA GLY A 207 -45.07 -9.99 7.98
C GLY A 207 -44.70 -9.53 9.40
N SER A 208 -43.47 -9.76 9.85
CA SER A 208 -42.98 -9.35 11.18
C SER A 208 -42.73 -7.85 11.27
N ILE A 209 -42.37 -7.20 10.15
CA ILE A 209 -42.18 -5.76 10.06
C ILE A 209 -42.91 -5.16 8.85
N THR A 210 -43.24 -3.87 8.96
CA THR A 210 -43.78 -3.05 7.87
C THR A 210 -42.68 -2.60 6.90
N ASP A 211 -43.05 -2.18 5.68
CA ASP A 211 -42.09 -1.62 4.72
C ASP A 211 -41.43 -0.32 5.25
N GLU A 212 -42.14 0.47 6.05
CA GLU A 212 -41.56 1.66 6.69
C GLU A 212 -40.51 1.30 7.75
N GLN A 213 -40.76 0.28 8.57
CA GLN A 213 -39.75 -0.25 9.49
C GLN A 213 -38.54 -0.80 8.73
N ARG A 214 -38.76 -1.53 7.63
CA ARG A 214 -37.68 -2.02 6.75
C ARG A 214 -36.81 -0.87 6.22
N LYS A 215 -37.42 0.19 5.69
CA LYS A 215 -36.70 1.39 5.22
C LYS A 215 -35.93 2.08 6.35
N ASN A 216 -36.48 2.10 7.57
CA ASN A 216 -35.79 2.66 8.73
C ASN A 216 -34.53 1.86 9.08
N VAL A 217 -34.56 0.53 9.02
CA VAL A 217 -33.34 -0.30 9.18
C VAL A 217 -32.30 0.10 8.13
N LEU A 218 -32.68 0.12 6.84
CA LEU A 218 -31.74 0.43 5.75
C LEU A 218 -31.06 1.80 5.88
N ARG A 219 -31.80 2.82 6.33
CA ARG A 219 -31.26 4.19 6.49
C ARG A 219 -30.31 4.34 7.68
N ASN A 220 -30.37 3.44 8.65
CA ASN A 220 -29.65 3.58 9.91
C ASN A 220 -28.64 2.45 10.16
N SER A 221 -28.54 1.42 9.32
CA SER A 221 -27.59 0.30 9.50
C SER A 221 -26.11 0.66 9.32
N CYS A 222 -25.79 1.68 8.50
CA CYS A 222 -24.42 2.06 8.17
C CYS A 222 -24.22 3.57 8.40
N PRO A 223 -23.89 3.99 9.63
CA PRO A 223 -23.88 5.40 9.99
C PRO A 223 -22.68 6.21 9.45
N GLY A 224 -21.62 5.54 8.97
CA GLY A 224 -20.37 6.21 8.60
C GLY A 224 -19.32 5.27 8.02
N ALA A 225 -18.05 5.65 8.16
CA ALA A 225 -16.92 4.89 7.62
C ALA A 225 -16.54 3.69 8.50
N GLY A 226 -15.98 2.65 7.87
CA GLY A 226 -15.42 1.48 8.51
C GLY A 226 -15.97 0.15 7.99
N ALA A 227 -15.28 -0.94 8.31
CA ALA A 227 -15.69 -2.28 7.93
C ALA A 227 -16.90 -2.76 8.74
N CYS A 228 -17.51 -3.89 8.35
CA CYS A 228 -18.66 -4.45 9.04
C CYS A 228 -18.38 -4.69 10.54
N GLY A 229 -19.30 -4.25 11.41
CA GLY A 229 -19.09 -4.15 12.87
C GLY A 229 -18.87 -5.47 13.62
N GLY A 230 -19.46 -6.57 13.15
CA GLY A 230 -19.36 -7.88 13.79
C GLY A 230 -18.03 -8.61 13.53
N MET A 231 -17.82 -9.75 14.20
CA MET A 231 -16.69 -10.65 13.94
C MET A 231 -16.89 -11.48 12.66
N TYR A 232 -17.01 -10.77 11.53
CA TYR A 232 -16.94 -11.32 10.19
C TYR A 232 -15.51 -11.31 9.69
N THR A 233 -15.28 -11.71 8.44
CA THR A 233 -13.93 -11.85 7.87
C THR A 233 -13.09 -10.60 8.06
N ALA A 234 -13.65 -9.39 7.96
CA ALA A 234 -12.85 -8.17 8.08
C ALA A 234 -12.19 -8.05 9.47
N ASN A 235 -12.99 -8.08 10.55
CA ASN A 235 -12.47 -7.99 11.91
C ASN A 235 -11.71 -9.26 12.32
N THR A 236 -12.14 -10.46 11.88
CA THR A 236 -11.40 -11.70 12.10
C THR A 236 -10.00 -11.63 11.49
N MET A 237 -9.87 -11.18 10.24
CA MET A 237 -8.58 -11.04 9.58
C MET A 237 -7.74 -9.93 10.21
N ALA A 238 -8.34 -8.80 10.58
CA ALA A 238 -7.63 -7.74 11.29
C ALA A 238 -7.00 -8.25 12.60
N SER A 239 -7.80 -8.94 13.44
CA SER A 239 -7.29 -9.51 14.70
C SER A 239 -6.28 -10.62 14.47
N ALA A 240 -6.47 -11.46 13.46
CA ALA A 240 -5.50 -12.51 13.11
C ALA A 240 -4.16 -11.91 12.67
N ILE A 241 -4.18 -10.84 11.88
CA ILE A 241 -2.97 -10.18 11.36
C ILE A 241 -2.23 -9.41 12.45
N GLU A 242 -2.95 -8.76 13.36
CA GLU A 242 -2.35 -8.19 14.57
C GLU A 242 -1.68 -9.27 15.43
N THR A 243 -2.34 -10.42 15.61
CA THR A 243 -1.76 -11.58 16.33
C THR A 243 -0.51 -12.13 15.64
N LEU A 244 -0.44 -12.07 14.31
CA LEU A 244 0.74 -12.45 13.53
C LEU A 244 1.90 -11.43 13.66
N GLY A 245 1.69 -10.28 14.29
CA GLY A 245 2.70 -9.23 14.45
C GLY A 245 2.91 -8.39 13.18
N MET A 246 1.95 -8.41 12.25
CA MET A 246 2.02 -7.67 10.98
C MET A 246 1.28 -6.33 11.03
N SER A 247 0.68 -5.98 12.17
CA SER A 247 0.03 -4.71 12.48
C SER A 247 0.49 -4.22 13.84
N LEU A 248 0.40 -2.91 14.07
CA LEU A 248 0.64 -2.36 15.42
C LEU A 248 -0.44 -2.85 16.40
N PRO A 249 -0.11 -2.93 17.70
CA PRO A 249 -1.12 -3.16 18.73
C PRO A 249 -2.28 -2.17 18.61
N TYR A 250 -3.50 -2.65 18.86
CA TYR A 250 -4.76 -1.91 18.75
C TYR A 250 -5.25 -1.65 17.33
N SER A 251 -4.46 -1.93 16.28
CA SER A 251 -4.86 -1.70 14.89
C SER A 251 -6.20 -2.35 14.55
N SER A 252 -6.43 -3.58 15.01
CA SER A 252 -7.64 -4.35 14.74
C SER A 252 -8.89 -3.90 15.51
N SER A 253 -8.72 -3.16 16.62
CA SER A 253 -9.83 -2.82 17.52
C SER A 253 -10.22 -1.34 17.48
N THR A 254 -9.33 -0.45 17.06
CA THR A 254 -9.64 0.98 16.93
C THR A 254 -10.65 1.25 15.79
N PRO A 255 -11.82 1.87 16.08
CA PRO A 255 -12.81 2.21 15.07
C PRO A 255 -12.29 3.16 13.99
N ALA A 256 -12.89 3.10 12.80
CA ALA A 256 -12.45 3.89 11.65
C ALA A 256 -12.52 5.41 11.85
N GLU A 257 -13.52 5.87 12.61
CA GLU A 257 -13.75 7.29 12.90
C GLU A 257 -13.19 7.72 14.27
N ASP A 258 -12.45 6.85 14.94
CA ASP A 258 -11.77 7.20 16.18
C ASP A 258 -10.49 8.01 15.87
N PRO A 259 -10.22 9.14 16.56
CA PRO A 259 -8.98 9.88 16.38
C PRO A 259 -7.71 9.04 16.53
N LEU A 260 -7.74 8.01 17.38
CA LEU A 260 -6.62 7.08 17.58
C LEU A 260 -6.23 6.35 16.30
N LYS A 261 -7.15 6.16 15.34
CA LYS A 261 -6.84 5.55 14.04
C LYS A 261 -5.93 6.44 13.19
N LEU A 262 -6.11 7.76 13.30
CA LEU A 262 -5.28 8.72 12.58
C LEU A 262 -3.91 8.87 13.25
N GLU A 263 -3.85 8.80 14.58
CA GLU A 263 -2.61 8.76 15.36
C GLU A 263 -1.79 7.52 15.02
N GLU A 264 -2.41 6.33 14.98
CA GLU A 264 -1.76 5.10 14.51
C GLU A 264 -1.15 5.27 13.11
N CYS A 265 -1.84 5.97 12.19
CA CYS A 265 -1.33 6.21 10.85
C CYS A 265 -0.09 7.12 10.83
N LEU A 266 0.03 8.07 11.76
CA LEU A 266 1.20 8.94 11.86
C LEU A 266 2.40 8.21 12.49
N ASP A 267 2.14 7.31 13.43
CA ASP A 267 3.17 6.60 14.20
C ASP A 267 3.70 5.31 13.53
N SER A 268 3.04 4.84 12.46
CA SER A 268 3.39 3.61 11.72
C SER A 268 4.43 3.81 10.62
#